data_AF-A0A960D1W7-F1
#
_entry.id   AF-A0A960D1W7-F1
#
_cell.length_a   1.000
_cell.length_b   1.000
_cell.length_c   1.000
_cell.angle_alpha   90.00
_cell.angle_beta   90.00
_cell.angle_gamma   90.00
#
_symmetry.space_group_name_H-M   'P 1'
#
loop_
_entity.id
_entity.type
_entity.pdbx_description
1 polymer ?
#
loop_
_entity_poly.entity_id
_entity_poly.type
_entity_poly.pdbx_seq_one_letter_code
_entity_poly.pdbx_strand_id
1 'polypeptide(L)' 'LRTQYLGPDEMLVAAKIALAPGTDLATVAATIDAAEAATRAAVPAAKVIYLEPDLDRALAP' A
#
# COMPACT_ATOMS: atom_id res chain seq x y z
N LEU A 1 -5.19 3.89 6.57
CA LEU A 1 -5.58 2.53 6.13
C LEU A 1 -7.09 2.41 6.23
N ARG A 2 -7.73 1.89 5.18
CA ARG A 2 -9.14 1.52 5.18
C ARG A 2 -9.28 0.14 4.57
N THR A 3 -10.12 -0.69 5.18
CA THR A 3 -10.43 -2.02 4.69
C THR A 3 -11.94 -2.21 4.64
N GLN A 4 -12.42 -3.00 3.68
CA GLN A 4 -13.84 -3.30 3.55
C GLN A 4 -14.01 -4.67 2.88
N TYR A 5 -14.79 -5.56 3.48
CA TYR A 5 -15.27 -6.73 2.75
C TYR A 5 -16.27 -6.30 1.68
N LEU A 6 -15.99 -6.66 0.44
CA LEU A 6 -16.89 -6.50 -0.71
C LEU A 6 -17.79 -7.74 -0.89
N GLY A 7 -17.36 -8.87 -0.32
CA GLY A 7 -18.08 -10.13 -0.26
C GLY A 7 -17.49 -11.03 0.84
N PRO A 8 -17.95 -12.29 0.96
CA PRO A 8 -17.47 -13.20 2.01
C PRO A 8 -15.96 -13.52 1.89
N ASP A 9 -15.44 -13.62 0.67
CA ASP A 9 -14.04 -14.01 0.40
C ASP A 9 -13.22 -12.88 -0.27
N GLU A 10 -13.81 -11.70 -0.40
CA GLU A 10 -13.21 -10.55 -1.09
C GLU A 10 -13.17 -9.33 -0.19
N MET A 11 -11.96 -8.82 0.02
CA MET A 11 -11.65 -7.63 0.79
C MET A 11 -10.93 -6.60 -0.09
N LEU A 12 -11.38 -5.35 0.03
CA LEU A 12 -10.69 -4.15 -0.40
C LEU A 12 -9.74 -3.67 0.68
N VAL A 13 -8.51 -3.33 0.29
CA VAL A 13 -7.51 -2.63 1.09
C VAL A 13 -7.15 -1.32 0.40
N ALA A 14 -7.26 -0.20 1.10
CA ALA A 14 -6.80 1.11 0.63
C ALA A 14 -5.84 1.72 1.65
N ALA A 15 -4.62 2.03 1.23
CA ALA A 15 -3.59 2.58 2.11
C ALA A 15 -2.66 3.57 1.40
N LYS A 16 -2.10 4.47 2.21
CA LYS A 16 -0.98 5.31 1.83
C LYS A 16 0.32 4.66 2.27
N ILE A 17 1.35 4.73 1.44
CA ILE A 17 2.72 4.36 1.81
C ILE A 17 3.53 5.64 1.96
N ALA A 18 3.96 5.92 3.19
CA ALA A 18 4.81 7.06 3.49
C ALA A 18 6.24 6.81 3.02
N LEU A 19 6.80 7.72 2.23
CA LEU A 19 8.12 7.63 1.63
C LEU A 19 8.91 8.92 1.90
N ALA A 20 10.24 8.81 2.03
CA ALA A 20 11.07 9.98 2.25
C ALA A 20 11.00 10.96 1.04
N PRO A 21 11.06 12.28 1.28
CA PRO A 21 11.18 13.26 0.20
C PRO A 21 12.41 12.97 -0.69
N GLY A 22 12.23 13.08 -2.01
CA GLY A 22 13.30 12.83 -2.97
C GLY A 22 13.57 11.35 -3.28
N THR A 23 12.77 10.42 -2.74
CA THR A 23 12.80 9.02 -3.17
C THR A 23 12.55 8.94 -4.67
N ASP A 24 13.41 8.23 -5.40
CA ASP A 24 13.28 8.08 -6.84
C ASP A 24 12.08 7.21 -7.22
N LEU A 25 11.54 7.43 -8.43
CA LEU A 25 10.30 6.78 -8.86
C LEU A 25 10.44 5.24 -8.97
N ALA A 26 11.63 4.72 -9.28
CA ALA A 26 11.83 3.27 -9.36
C ALA A 26 11.75 2.63 -7.97
N THR A 27 12.33 3.27 -6.95
CA THR A 27 12.20 2.86 -5.56
C THR A 27 10.77 2.96 -5.07
N VAL A 28 10.03 4.01 -5.44
CA VAL A 28 8.59 4.13 -5.11
C VAL A 28 7.79 2.96 -5.69
N ALA A 29 7.97 2.66 -6.98
CA ALA A 29 7.27 1.56 -7.64
C ALA A 29 7.59 0.22 -6.99
N ALA A 30 8.88 -0.09 -6.77
CA ALA A 30 9.30 -1.33 -6.13
C ALA A 30 8.76 -1.48 -4.71
N THR A 31 8.63 -0.37 -3.96
CA THR A 31 8.06 -0.38 -2.62
C THR A 31 6.56 -0.70 -2.64
N ILE A 32 5.83 -0.12 -3.58
CA ILE A 32 4.39 -0.40 -3.77
C ILE A 32 4.17 -1.87 -4.15
N ASP A 33 4.94 -2.38 -5.12
CA ASP A 33 4.84 -3.78 -5.56
C ASP A 33 5.13 -4.77 -4.42
N ALA A 34 6.18 -4.49 -3.63
CA ALA A 34 6.53 -5.31 -2.48
C ALA A 34 5.44 -5.28 -1.40
N ALA A 35 4.86 -4.11 -1.12
CA ALA A 35 3.77 -3.97 -0.17
C ALA A 35 2.49 -4.69 -0.63
N GLU A 36 2.16 -4.64 -1.92
CA GLU A 36 1.04 -5.39 -2.48
C GLU A 36 1.27 -6.90 -2.34
N ALA A 37 2.45 -7.39 -2.76
CA ALA A 37 2.79 -8.81 -2.67
C ALA A 37 2.74 -9.33 -1.23
N ALA A 38 3.31 -8.58 -0.29
CA ALA A 38 3.26 -8.91 1.14
C ALA A 38 1.82 -8.95 1.67
N THR A 39 0.99 -7.98 1.27
CA THR A 39 -0.43 -7.93 1.67
C THR A 39 -1.19 -9.15 1.15
N ARG A 40 -1.00 -9.53 -0.13
CA ARG A 40 -1.65 -10.71 -0.71
C ARG A 40 -1.22 -12.02 -0.06
N ALA A 41 0.07 -12.14 0.29
CA ALA A 41 0.60 -13.31 0.96
C ALA A 41 0.04 -13.46 2.38
N ALA A 42 -0.04 -12.37 3.13
CA ALA A 42 -0.53 -12.38 4.51
C ALA A 42 -2.06 -12.45 4.60
N VAL A 43 -2.78 -11.85 3.64
CA VAL A 43 -4.24 -11.75 3.65
C VAL A 43 -4.79 -12.17 2.27
N PRO A 44 -4.98 -13.47 2.02
CA PRO A 44 -5.43 -13.97 0.71
C PRO A 44 -6.77 -13.42 0.24
N ALA A 45 -7.63 -12.93 1.15
CA ALA A 45 -8.90 -12.28 0.84
C ALA A 45 -8.73 -10.86 0.26
N ALA A 46 -7.56 -10.22 0.38
CA ALA A 46 -7.29 -8.89 -0.19
C ALA A 46 -7.15 -8.98 -1.71
N LYS A 47 -8.29 -9.03 -2.43
CA LYS A 47 -8.31 -9.13 -3.90
C LYS A 47 -8.17 -7.77 -4.56
N VAL A 48 -8.78 -6.73 -3.98
CA VAL A 48 -8.71 -5.34 -4.44
C VAL A 48 -7.80 -4.56 -3.51
N ILE A 49 -6.70 -4.02 -4.04
CA ILE A 49 -5.69 -3.30 -3.26
C ILE A 49 -5.39 -1.98 -3.97
N TYR A 50 -5.53 -0.87 -3.23
CA TYR A 50 -5.12 0.47 -3.64
C TYR A 50 -4.02 0.96 -2.70
N LEU A 51 -2.81 1.07 -3.24
CA LEU A 51 -1.67 1.65 -2.56
C LEU A 51 -1.27 2.92 -3.28
N GLU A 52 -1.29 4.04 -2.57
CA GLU A 52 -0.83 5.32 -3.10
C GLU A 52 0.43 5.77 -2.33
N PRO A 53 1.45 6.31 -3.00
CA PRO A 53 2.58 6.92 -2.32
C PRO A 53 2.17 8.27 -1.71
N ASP A 54 2.70 8.57 -0.53
CA ASP A 54 2.62 9.89 0.11
C ASP A 54 3.99 10.24 0.71
N LEU A 55 4.23 11.52 0.98
CA LEU A 55 5.45 11.93 1.68
C LEU A 55 5.34 11.58 3.16
N ASP A 56 6.42 11.04 3.71
CA ASP A 56 6.56 10.90 5.15
C ASP A 56 6.74 12.28 5.78
N ARG A 57 5.64 12.77 6.37
CA ARG A 57 5.58 14.09 6.99
C ARG A 57 6.30 14.15 8.33
N ALA A 58 6.65 13.00 8.93
CA ALA A 58 7.50 12.98 10.11
C ALA A 58 8.98 13.28 9.76
N LEU A 59 9.37 13.11 8.50
CA LEU A 59 10.69 13.46 7.97
C LEU A 59 10.74 14.88 7.38
N ALA A 60 9.59 15.56 7.30
CA ALA A 60 9.55 16.97 6.93
C ALA A 60 9.98 17.83 8.14
N PRO A 61 10.92 18.77 7.97
CA PRO A 61 11.34 19.69 9.03
C PRO A 61 10.22 20.65 9.48
#